data_AF-A0A8T4WC48-F1
#
_entry.id   AF-A0A8T4WC48-F1
#
_cell.length_a   1.000
_cell.length_b   1.000
_cell.length_c   1.000
_cell.angle_alpha   90.00
_cell.angle_beta   90.00
_cell.angle_gamma   90.00
#
_symmetry.space_group_name_H-M   'P 1'
#
loop_
_entity.id
_entity.type
_entity.pdbx_description
1 polymer ?
#
loop_
_entity_poly.entity_id
_entity_poly.type
_entity_poly.pdbx_seq_one_letter_code
_entity_poly.pdbx_strand_id
1 'polypeptide(L)'
;QYREAARLFKAIRDDLTIITIPGNHDIVRNAEPQPRLPEEIREMFPENVLFFGNPSLIELEGVKILMYHGNSINDLSDMLPQVTQESPITAQREMLKRRHLVPVYGKKTSIAPEEKDHLAIEEVPDIFVTGHIHRCAVDDYHGTVLVNASSWQTQTEYQKMRDIHPEPAKVTILDPKTNKVSIREFN
;
A
#
# COMPACT_ATOMS: atom_id res chain seq x y z
N GLN A 1 -8.49 10.93 -15.72
CA GLN A 1 -7.40 10.36 -14.90
C GLN A 1 -7.20 8.88 -15.22
N TYR A 2 -8.16 7.98 -14.93
CA TYR A 2 -8.00 6.54 -15.20
C TYR A 2 -7.68 6.15 -16.64
N ARG A 3 -8.27 6.81 -17.65
CA ARG A 3 -7.91 6.56 -19.07
C ARG A 3 -6.42 6.81 -19.36
N GLU A 4 -5.84 7.82 -18.72
CA GLU A 4 -4.42 8.13 -18.89
C GLU A 4 -3.54 7.13 -18.13
N ALA A 5 -3.94 6.72 -16.92
CA ALA A 5 -3.28 5.63 -16.21
C ALA A 5 -3.28 4.33 -17.03
N ALA A 6 -4.43 3.96 -17.60
CA ALA A 6 -4.55 2.79 -18.48
C ALA A 6 -3.65 2.90 -19.74
N ARG A 7 -3.52 4.10 -20.31
CA ARG A 7 -2.59 4.37 -21.44
C ARG A 7 -1.14 4.11 -21.04
N LEU A 8 -0.73 4.50 -19.83
CA LEU A 8 0.62 4.23 -19.31
C LEU A 8 0.84 2.75 -19.01
N PHE A 9 -0.16 2.06 -18.44
CA PHE A 9 -0.08 0.62 -18.14
C PHE A 9 0.05 -0.22 -19.42
N LYS A 10 -0.54 0.22 -20.54
CA LYS A 10 -0.35 -0.41 -21.87
C LYS A 10 1.09 -0.39 -22.37
N ALA A 11 1.96 0.46 -21.82
CA ALA A 11 3.38 0.50 -22.18
C ALA A 11 4.22 -0.53 -21.38
N ILE A 12 3.65 -1.16 -20.36
CA ILE A 12 4.28 -2.25 -19.62
C ILE A 12 4.14 -3.53 -20.44
N ARG A 13 5.16 -4.39 -20.39
CA ARG A 13 5.16 -5.67 -21.11
C ARG A 13 3.95 -6.52 -20.70
N ASP A 14 3.32 -7.16 -21.68
CA ASP A 14 2.12 -7.98 -21.52
C ASP A 14 2.37 -9.32 -20.82
N ASP A 15 3.62 -9.81 -20.85
CA ASP A 15 4.05 -11.03 -20.15
C ASP A 15 4.19 -10.86 -18.63
N LEU A 16 4.04 -9.64 -18.11
CA LEU A 16 4.06 -9.34 -16.68
C LEU A 16 2.63 -9.24 -16.13
N THR A 17 2.35 -9.90 -15.00
CA THR A 17 1.10 -9.69 -14.26
C THR A 17 1.24 -8.46 -13.35
N ILE A 18 0.28 -7.54 -13.44
CA ILE A 18 0.24 -6.33 -12.60
C ILE A 18 -0.91 -6.46 -11.61
N ILE A 19 -0.61 -6.39 -10.33
CA ILE A 19 -1.61 -6.46 -9.26
C ILE A 19 -1.82 -5.08 -8.68
N THR A 20 -3.07 -4.67 -8.55
CA THR A 20 -3.45 -3.33 -8.09
C THR A 20 -4.51 -3.40 -6.99
N ILE A 21 -4.41 -2.47 -6.03
CA ILE A 21 -5.42 -2.18 -5.02
C ILE A 21 -5.71 -0.68 -5.04
N PRO A 22 -6.92 -0.23 -4.68
CA PRO A 22 -7.22 1.20 -4.59
C PRO A 22 -6.60 1.82 -3.34
N GLY A 23 -6.54 3.15 -3.33
CA GLY A 23 -6.26 3.95 -2.13
C GLY A 23 -7.35 4.97 -1.82
N ASN A 24 -7.07 5.88 -0.88
CA ASN A 24 -8.02 6.91 -0.41
C ASN A 24 -8.35 8.00 -1.44
N HIS A 25 -7.63 8.05 -2.57
CA HIS A 25 -7.87 8.98 -3.68
C HIS A 25 -8.59 8.34 -4.86
N ASP A 26 -8.86 7.03 -4.82
CA ASP A 26 -9.55 6.32 -5.89
C ASP A 26 -11.07 6.43 -5.79
N ILE A 27 -11.76 6.16 -6.91
CA ILE A 27 -13.22 6.24 -7.05
C ILE A 27 -13.95 5.04 -6.40
N VAL A 28 -13.66 4.82 -5.13
CA VAL A 28 -14.29 3.82 -4.26
C VAL A 28 -14.72 4.53 -2.97
N ARG A 29 -15.40 3.82 -2.06
CA ARG A 29 -15.77 4.43 -0.77
C ARG A 29 -14.53 4.95 -0.04
N ASN A 30 -14.68 6.10 0.62
CA ASN A 30 -13.62 6.71 1.43
C ASN A 30 -13.63 6.17 2.87
N ALA A 31 -13.71 4.84 2.98
CA ALA A 31 -13.69 4.10 4.23
C ALA A 31 -13.09 2.71 4.00
N GLU A 32 -12.27 2.24 4.93
CA GLU A 32 -11.62 0.93 4.89
C GLU A 32 -12.55 -0.16 5.44
N PRO A 33 -12.56 -1.39 4.88
CA PRO A 33 -11.85 -1.80 3.67
C PRO A 33 -12.46 -1.18 2.41
N GLN A 34 -11.71 -0.97 1.35
CA GLN A 34 -12.23 -0.47 0.07
C GLN A 34 -12.43 -1.61 -0.95
N PRO A 35 -13.54 -1.63 -1.71
CA PRO A 35 -13.72 -2.60 -2.79
C PRO A 35 -12.75 -2.31 -3.94
N ARG A 36 -12.52 -3.29 -4.83
CA ARG A 36 -11.79 -3.03 -6.08
C ARG A 36 -12.48 -1.94 -6.92
N LEU A 37 -11.73 -1.34 -7.84
CA LEU A 37 -12.27 -0.31 -8.74
C LEU A 37 -13.51 -0.80 -9.52
N PRO A 38 -14.46 0.11 -9.84
CA PRO A 38 -15.65 -0.20 -10.64
C PRO A 38 -15.30 -0.82 -11.99
N GLU A 39 -16.22 -1.62 -12.54
CA GLU A 39 -16.01 -2.33 -13.80
C GLU A 39 -15.68 -1.40 -14.96
N GLU A 40 -16.40 -0.29 -15.08
CA GLU A 40 -16.21 0.70 -16.15
C GLU A 40 -14.81 1.30 -16.15
N ILE A 41 -14.15 1.34 -14.98
CA ILE A 41 -12.77 1.78 -14.83
C ILE A 41 -11.80 0.65 -15.17
N ARG A 42 -12.05 -0.57 -14.68
CA ARG A 42 -11.18 -1.74 -14.90
C ARG A 42 -11.09 -2.12 -16.37
N GLU A 43 -12.20 -2.04 -17.12
CA GLU A 43 -12.25 -2.33 -18.55
C GLU A 43 -11.36 -1.41 -19.41
N MET A 44 -10.92 -0.27 -18.87
CA MET A 44 -9.99 0.62 -19.59
C MET A 44 -8.57 0.07 -19.65
N PHE A 45 -8.19 -0.80 -18.70
CA PHE A 45 -6.83 -1.31 -18.51
C PHE A 45 -6.56 -2.59 -19.33
N PRO A 46 -5.28 -2.90 -19.59
CA PRO A 46 -4.89 -4.17 -20.19
C PRO A 46 -5.35 -5.41 -19.39
N GLU A 47 -5.52 -6.54 -20.07
CA GLU A 47 -5.98 -7.81 -19.47
C GLU A 47 -5.00 -8.37 -18.42
N ASN A 48 -3.71 -8.06 -18.51
CA ASN A 48 -2.70 -8.47 -17.54
C ASN A 48 -2.72 -7.64 -16.24
N VAL A 49 -3.67 -6.71 -16.07
CA VAL A 49 -3.88 -5.94 -14.85
C VAL A 49 -5.01 -6.53 -14.02
N LEU A 50 -4.68 -7.01 -12.83
CA LEU A 50 -5.61 -7.57 -11.86
C LEU A 50 -5.95 -6.52 -10.78
N PHE A 51 -7.22 -6.43 -10.44
CA PHE A 51 -7.76 -5.46 -9.48
C PHE A 51 -8.38 -6.15 -8.27
N PHE A 52 -7.88 -5.79 -7.09
CA PHE A 52 -8.34 -6.29 -5.80
C PHE A 52 -8.80 -5.15 -4.88
N GLY A 53 -9.36 -5.50 -3.73
CA GLY A 53 -9.75 -4.54 -2.70
C GLY A 53 -8.56 -4.08 -1.86
N ASN A 54 -8.78 -3.08 -1.02
CA ASN A 54 -7.81 -2.62 -0.04
C ASN A 54 -8.35 -2.92 1.37
N PRO A 55 -7.66 -3.71 2.21
CA PRO A 55 -6.46 -4.49 1.92
C PRO A 55 -6.75 -5.73 1.05
N SER A 56 -5.71 -6.42 0.61
CA SER A 56 -5.78 -7.76 0.01
C SER A 56 -4.57 -8.62 0.39
N LEU A 57 -4.82 -9.87 0.76
CA LEU A 57 -3.80 -10.91 0.90
C LEU A 57 -3.82 -11.78 -0.36
N ILE A 58 -2.71 -11.81 -1.08
CA ILE A 58 -2.53 -12.66 -2.27
C ILE A 58 -1.47 -13.72 -2.01
N GLU A 59 -1.57 -14.85 -2.69
CA GLU A 59 -0.56 -15.91 -2.64
C GLU A 59 0.00 -16.16 -4.04
N LEU A 60 1.32 -16.06 -4.19
CA LEU A 60 2.04 -16.30 -5.43
C LEU A 60 3.10 -17.37 -5.20
N GLU A 61 2.94 -18.54 -5.82
CA GLU A 61 3.85 -19.69 -5.65
C GLU A 61 4.16 -20.04 -4.17
N GLY A 62 3.16 -19.94 -3.30
CA GLY A 62 3.29 -20.20 -1.85
C GLY A 62 3.80 -19.02 -1.02
N VAL A 63 4.03 -17.86 -1.63
CA VAL A 63 4.47 -16.63 -0.95
C VAL A 63 3.27 -15.71 -0.73
N LYS A 64 3.00 -15.38 0.53
CA LYS A 64 1.87 -14.55 0.95
C LYS A 64 2.25 -13.08 1.00
N ILE A 65 1.55 -12.28 0.20
CA ILE A 65 1.78 -10.84 0.09
C ILE A 65 0.54 -10.11 0.58
N LEU A 66 0.65 -9.43 1.71
CA LEU A 66 -0.38 -8.52 2.21
C LEU A 66 -0.15 -7.14 1.59
N MET A 67 -1.14 -6.64 0.88
CA MET A 67 -1.15 -5.29 0.30
C MET A 67 -2.21 -4.46 1.01
N TYR A 68 -1.81 -3.28 1.49
CA TYR A 68 -2.70 -2.32 2.14
C TYR A 68 -2.26 -0.91 1.77
N HIS A 69 -3.17 0.00 1.42
CA HIS A 69 -2.77 1.35 1.02
C HIS A 69 -2.00 2.10 2.12
N GLY A 70 -2.40 1.94 3.39
CA GLY A 70 -1.66 2.52 4.53
C GLY A 70 -2.29 3.75 5.16
N ASN A 71 -3.58 4.04 4.93
CA ASN A 71 -4.22 5.27 5.44
C ASN A 71 -4.12 5.42 6.98
N SER A 72 -4.21 4.31 7.70
CA SER A 72 -4.09 4.24 9.17
C SER A 72 -2.69 4.51 9.72
N ILE A 73 -1.67 4.63 8.87
CA ILE A 73 -0.33 5.05 9.31
C ILE A 73 -0.39 6.43 9.98
N ASN A 74 -1.23 7.34 9.47
CA ASN A 74 -1.42 8.65 10.07
C ASN A 74 -2.02 8.56 11.49
N ASP A 75 -2.99 7.67 11.69
CA ASP A 75 -3.60 7.48 13.01
C ASP A 75 -2.58 6.92 13.98
N LEU A 76 -1.77 5.94 13.55
CA LEU A 76 -0.68 5.39 14.35
C LEU A 76 0.36 6.46 14.68
N SER A 77 0.72 7.33 13.73
CA SER A 77 1.66 8.43 13.96
C SER A 77 1.15 9.45 14.98
N ASP A 78 -0.16 9.72 14.99
CA ASP A 78 -0.78 10.62 15.98
C ASP A 78 -0.77 10.02 17.41
N MET A 79 -0.69 8.69 17.56
CA MET A 79 -0.86 8.00 18.83
C MET A 79 0.43 7.41 19.41
N LEU A 80 1.36 7.03 18.54
CA LEU A 80 2.57 6.30 18.90
C LEU A 80 3.78 7.17 18.57
N PRO A 81 4.50 7.70 19.58
CA PRO A 81 5.65 8.58 19.37
C PRO A 81 6.76 7.98 18.50
N GLN A 82 6.87 6.65 18.47
CA GLN A 82 7.84 5.93 17.65
C GLN A 82 7.46 5.83 16.16
N VAL A 83 6.20 6.13 15.80
CA VAL A 83 5.74 6.12 14.41
C VAL A 83 5.81 7.55 13.88
N THR A 84 6.86 7.84 13.10
CA THR A 84 7.09 9.17 12.53
C THR A 84 6.88 9.15 11.02
N GLN A 85 6.68 10.33 10.43
CA GLN A 85 6.61 10.49 8.98
C GLN A 85 7.92 10.08 8.28
N GLU A 86 9.06 10.16 8.97
CA GLU A 86 10.36 9.74 8.46
C GLU A 86 10.59 8.23 8.56
N SER A 87 9.91 7.55 9.48
CA SER A 87 10.00 6.10 9.68
C SER A 87 8.62 5.43 9.60
N PRO A 88 7.93 5.51 8.44
CA PRO A 88 6.59 4.94 8.29
C PRO A 88 6.56 3.42 8.44
N ILE A 89 7.70 2.74 8.21
CA ILE A 89 7.82 1.29 8.35
C ILE A 89 7.59 0.81 9.80
N THR A 90 7.83 1.68 10.79
CA THR A 90 7.50 1.39 12.18
C THR A 90 6.00 1.20 12.38
N ALA A 91 5.15 1.88 11.59
CA ALA A 91 3.71 1.67 11.62
C ALA A 91 3.33 0.25 11.18
N GLN A 92 3.97 -0.29 10.13
CA GLN A 92 3.74 -1.66 9.67
C GLN A 92 4.08 -2.68 10.76
N ARG A 93 5.17 -2.46 11.51
CA ARG A 93 5.52 -3.30 12.68
C ARG A 93 4.43 -3.25 13.74
N GLU A 94 3.90 -2.07 14.05
CA GLU A 94 2.84 -1.91 15.04
C GLU A 94 1.50 -2.54 14.61
N MET A 95 1.19 -2.54 13.30
CA MET A 95 0.05 -3.28 12.72
C MET A 95 0.24 -4.79 12.86
N LEU A 96 1.42 -5.33 12.53
CA LEU A 96 1.71 -6.76 12.66
C LEU A 96 1.68 -7.21 14.13
N LYS A 97 2.25 -6.43 15.06
CA LYS A 97 2.18 -6.72 16.50
C LYS A 97 0.74 -6.83 17.01
N ARG A 98 -0.15 -5.95 16.52
CA ARG A 98 -1.58 -5.94 16.91
C ARG A 98 -2.44 -6.85 16.05
N ARG A 99 -1.88 -7.43 14.99
CA ARG A 99 -2.59 -8.23 14.00
C ARG A 99 -3.81 -7.51 13.42
N HIS A 100 -3.68 -6.20 13.19
CA HIS A 100 -4.77 -5.38 12.68
C HIS A 100 -4.24 -4.14 11.94
N LEU A 101 -4.76 -3.86 10.74
CA LEU A 101 -4.32 -2.77 9.87
C LEU A 101 -4.80 -1.40 10.34
N VAL A 102 -6.02 -1.31 10.88
CA VAL A 102 -6.61 -0.07 11.42
C VAL A 102 -7.00 -0.26 12.89
N PRO A 103 -6.04 -0.42 13.82
CA PRO A 103 -6.31 -0.89 15.19
C PRO A 103 -7.08 0.11 16.07
N VAL A 104 -7.41 1.31 15.56
CA VAL A 104 -8.07 2.37 16.33
C VAL A 104 -9.27 2.92 15.58
N TYR A 105 -10.38 2.99 16.30
CA TYR A 105 -11.65 3.54 15.84
C TYR A 105 -11.77 5.06 16.14
N GLY A 106 -12.48 5.80 15.30
CA GLY A 106 -12.83 7.20 15.55
C GLY A 106 -11.70 8.22 15.31
N LYS A 107 -10.67 7.83 14.55
CA LYS A 107 -9.57 8.71 14.12
C LYS A 107 -9.76 9.15 12.67
N LYS A 108 -8.68 9.49 11.95
CA LYS A 108 -8.74 10.01 10.58
C LYS A 108 -9.13 8.90 9.59
N THR A 109 -8.73 7.65 9.83
CA THR A 109 -9.19 6.52 9.01
C THR A 109 -10.64 6.19 9.31
N SER A 110 -11.50 6.34 8.31
CA SER A 110 -12.89 5.91 8.37
C SER A 110 -12.96 4.39 8.18
N ILE A 111 -13.72 3.71 9.04
CA ILE A 111 -13.95 2.26 8.97
C ILE A 111 -15.39 2.03 8.51
N ALA A 112 -15.57 1.26 7.43
CA ALA A 112 -16.88 0.91 6.92
C ALA A 112 -17.56 -0.09 7.88
N PRO A 113 -18.87 0.07 8.17
CA PRO A 113 -19.60 -0.84 9.03
C PRO A 113 -19.94 -2.14 8.28
N GLU A 114 -18.96 -3.02 8.14
CA GLU A 114 -19.10 -4.36 7.55
C GLU A 114 -19.52 -5.39 8.60
N GLU A 115 -20.16 -6.48 8.16
CA GLU A 115 -20.51 -7.60 9.05
C GLU A 115 -19.27 -8.37 9.55
N LYS A 116 -18.21 -8.41 8.73
CA LYS A 116 -16.91 -9.01 9.06
C LYS A 116 -15.82 -7.93 9.06
N ASP A 117 -14.92 -8.02 10.02
CA ASP A 117 -13.71 -7.22 10.04
C ASP A 117 -12.66 -7.78 9.05
N HIS A 118 -12.51 -7.12 7.91
CA HIS A 118 -11.52 -7.45 6.89
C HIS A 118 -10.15 -6.78 7.13
N LEU A 119 -10.00 -6.01 8.20
CA LEU A 119 -8.78 -5.27 8.55
C LEU A 119 -7.93 -6.03 9.57
N ALA A 120 -8.48 -7.10 10.16
CA ALA A 120 -7.73 -8.08 10.93
C ALA A 120 -6.73 -8.86 10.06
N ILE A 121 -5.51 -9.00 10.55
CA ILE A 121 -4.45 -9.77 9.91
C ILE A 121 -4.56 -11.21 10.42
N GLU A 122 -5.44 -12.01 9.83
CA GLU A 122 -5.71 -13.41 10.25
C GLU A 122 -4.48 -14.32 10.05
N GLU A 123 -3.72 -14.10 8.98
CA GLU A 123 -2.51 -14.85 8.63
C GLU A 123 -1.30 -13.92 8.58
N VAL A 124 -0.15 -14.36 9.10
CA VAL A 124 1.09 -13.58 9.01
C VAL A 124 1.61 -13.68 7.58
N PRO A 125 1.78 -12.55 6.86
CA PRO A 125 2.28 -12.58 5.49
C PRO A 125 3.81 -12.76 5.45
N ASP A 126 4.33 -13.25 4.34
CA ASP A 126 5.76 -13.25 4.05
C ASP A 126 6.23 -11.84 3.65
N ILE A 127 5.37 -11.08 2.97
CA ILE A 127 5.65 -9.73 2.49
C ILE A 127 4.47 -8.82 2.86
N PHE A 128 4.74 -7.67 3.48
CA PHE A 128 3.73 -6.66 3.78
C PHE A 128 4.05 -5.35 3.07
N VAL A 129 3.21 -4.96 2.12
CA VAL A 129 3.38 -3.77 1.28
C VAL A 129 2.38 -2.68 1.70
N THR A 130 2.89 -1.50 1.98
CA THR A 130 2.11 -0.26 2.18
C THR A 130 2.55 0.86 1.26
N GLY A 131 1.76 1.93 1.21
CA GLY A 131 2.10 3.18 0.51
C GLY A 131 1.68 4.39 1.32
N HIS A 132 0.94 5.30 0.68
CA HIS A 132 0.32 6.51 1.27
C HIS A 132 1.27 7.61 1.77
N ILE A 133 2.39 7.27 2.42
CA ILE A 133 3.33 8.26 3.02
C ILE A 133 4.33 8.84 2.01
N HIS A 134 4.44 8.23 0.82
CA HIS A 134 5.32 8.68 -0.27
C HIS A 134 6.81 8.64 0.09
N ARG A 135 7.23 7.74 0.98
CA ARG A 135 8.65 7.48 1.32
C ARG A 135 8.99 6.02 1.14
N CYS A 136 10.14 5.76 0.53
CA CYS A 136 10.61 4.39 0.34
C CYS A 136 11.23 3.87 1.63
N ALA A 137 10.76 2.73 2.14
CA ALA A 137 11.41 2.03 3.26
C ALA A 137 11.27 0.52 3.10
N VAL A 138 12.30 -0.21 3.51
CA VAL A 138 12.29 -1.67 3.55
C VAL A 138 12.91 -2.13 4.85
N ASP A 139 12.32 -3.16 5.46
CA ASP A 139 12.77 -3.72 6.73
C ASP A 139 12.37 -5.20 6.83
N ASP A 140 12.98 -5.92 7.77
CA ASP A 140 12.53 -7.25 8.18
C ASP A 140 11.88 -7.15 9.57
N TYR A 141 10.76 -7.83 9.75
CA TYR A 141 10.14 -7.98 11.05
C TYR A 141 9.73 -9.43 11.30
N HIS A 142 10.59 -10.16 12.02
CA HIS A 142 10.40 -11.57 12.37
C HIS A 142 10.17 -12.46 11.14
N GLY A 143 10.88 -12.18 10.03
CA GLY A 143 10.78 -12.93 8.79
C GLY A 143 9.74 -12.41 7.79
N THR A 144 8.90 -11.45 8.18
CA THR A 144 8.06 -10.71 7.21
C THR A 144 8.87 -9.55 6.64
N VAL A 145 9.00 -9.50 5.31
CA VAL A 145 9.60 -8.36 4.60
C VAL A 145 8.58 -7.22 4.54
N LEU A 146 8.91 -6.10 5.18
CA LEU A 146 8.12 -4.90 5.17
C LEU A 146 8.57 -3.99 4.03
N VAL A 147 7.63 -3.52 3.22
CA VAL A 147 7.89 -2.56 2.16
C VAL A 147 6.91 -1.40 2.29
N ASN A 148 7.41 -0.20 2.51
CA ASN A 148 6.66 1.01 2.25
C ASN A 148 7.08 1.54 0.88
N ALA A 149 6.20 1.38 -0.10
CA ALA A 149 6.43 1.84 -1.45
C ALA A 149 6.49 3.38 -1.49
N SER A 150 7.35 3.90 -2.36
CA SER A 150 7.43 5.32 -2.58
C SER A 150 6.25 5.83 -3.44
N SER A 151 6.39 7.01 -4.02
CA SER A 151 5.42 7.63 -4.91
C SER A 151 6.02 7.99 -6.26
N TRP A 152 5.15 8.30 -7.22
CA TRP A 152 5.50 8.91 -8.50
C TRP A 152 5.11 10.40 -8.54
N GLN A 153 4.76 10.98 -7.38
CA GLN A 153 4.37 12.37 -7.23
C GLN A 153 5.47 13.18 -6.53
N THR A 154 5.93 14.25 -7.16
CA THR A 154 6.80 15.26 -6.53
C THR A 154 6.08 15.96 -5.38
N GLN A 155 6.84 16.56 -4.45
CA GLN A 155 6.29 17.27 -3.30
C GLN A 155 5.26 18.34 -3.71
N THR A 156 4.05 18.20 -3.17
CA THR A 156 2.93 19.14 -3.38
C THR A 156 3.01 20.33 -2.41
N GLU A 157 2.30 21.43 -2.72
CA GLU A 157 2.22 22.59 -1.81
C GLU A 157 1.60 22.22 -0.45
N TYR A 158 0.61 21.32 -0.43
CA TYR A 158 0.04 20.81 0.82
C TYR A 158 1.09 20.05 1.65
N GLN A 159 1.92 19.21 1.00
CA GLN A 159 3.01 18.50 1.67
C GLN A 159 4.08 19.46 2.19
N LYS A 160 4.44 20.50 1.44
CA LYS A 160 5.35 21.57 1.92
C LYS A 160 4.79 22.27 3.16
N MET A 161 3.50 22.63 3.16
CA MET A 161 2.85 23.27 4.32
C MET A 161 2.81 22.37 5.56
N ARG A 162 2.91 21.05 5.38
CA ARG A 162 2.87 20.03 6.43
C ARG A 162 4.25 19.44 6.77
N ASP A 163 5.31 20.01 6.21
CA ASP A 163 6.69 19.54 6.39
C ASP A 163 6.90 18.05 5.99
N ILE A 164 6.16 17.61 4.96
CA ILE A 164 6.23 16.24 4.44
C ILE A 164 7.26 16.19 3.31
N HIS A 165 8.25 15.30 3.45
CA HIS A 165 9.36 15.11 2.52
C HIS A 165 9.22 13.78 1.77
N PRO A 166 8.58 13.75 0.59
CA PRO A 166 8.44 12.52 -0.19
C PRO A 166 9.75 12.14 -0.89
N GLU A 167 9.87 10.87 -1.26
CA GLU A 167 11.04 10.31 -1.98
C GLU A 167 10.64 9.76 -3.35
N PRO A 168 10.12 10.58 -4.28
CA PRO A 168 9.52 10.09 -5.51
C PRO A 168 10.47 9.24 -6.36
N ALA A 169 9.89 8.43 -7.25
CA ALA A 169 10.58 7.65 -8.28
C ALA A 169 11.63 6.65 -7.74
N LYS A 170 11.30 6.04 -6.60
CA LYS A 170 12.01 4.87 -6.04
C LYS A 170 11.16 3.61 -6.15
N VAL A 171 11.73 2.55 -6.71
CA VAL A 171 11.09 1.24 -6.90
C VAL A 171 11.81 0.19 -6.08
N THR A 172 11.06 -0.53 -5.24
CA THR A 172 11.57 -1.70 -4.51
C THR A 172 11.44 -2.94 -5.38
N ILE A 173 12.54 -3.67 -5.55
CA ILE A 173 12.61 -4.95 -6.25
C ILE A 173 12.96 -6.01 -5.21
N LEU A 174 12.09 -7.00 -5.07
CA LEU A 174 12.20 -8.07 -4.08
C LEU A 174 12.19 -9.43 -4.79
N ASP A 175 13.19 -10.25 -4.49
CA ASP A 175 13.16 -11.68 -4.85
C ASP A 175 12.53 -12.46 -3.69
N PRO A 176 11.31 -13.00 -3.86
CA PRO A 176 10.59 -13.67 -2.78
C PRO A 176 11.20 -15.02 -2.39
N LYS A 177 12.08 -15.62 -3.20
CA LYS A 177 12.76 -16.88 -2.85
C LYS A 177 13.95 -16.66 -1.92
N THR A 178 14.61 -15.51 -2.04
CA THR A 178 15.83 -15.20 -1.29
C THR A 178 15.66 -14.07 -0.29
N ASN A 179 14.49 -13.42 -0.27
CA ASN A 179 14.21 -12.18 0.44
C ASN A 179 15.22 -11.06 0.16
N LYS A 180 15.95 -11.14 -0.97
CA LYS A 180 16.88 -10.10 -1.38
C LYS A 180 16.11 -8.90 -1.91
N VAL A 181 16.39 -7.74 -1.32
CA VAL A 181 15.76 -6.49 -1.68
C VAL A 181 16.79 -5.55 -2.31
N SER A 182 16.40 -4.87 -3.38
CA SER A 182 17.14 -3.73 -3.93
C SER A 182 16.19 -2.59 -4.24
N ILE A 183 16.67 -1.36 -4.09
CA ILE A 183 15.93 -0.16 -4.47
C ILE A 183 16.56 0.40 -5.75
N ARG A 184 15.71 0.78 -6.70
CA ARG A 184 16.09 1.49 -7.93
C ARG A 184 15.52 2.89 -7.89
N GLU A 185 16.36 3.88 -8.17
CA GLU A 185 15.96 5.29 -8.22
C GLU A 185 15.94 5.75 -9.69
N PHE A 186 14.98 6.61 -10.02
CA PHE A 186 14.74 7.10 -11.39
C PHE A 186 14.73 8.63 -11.44
N ASN A 187 15.48 9.26 -10.53
CA ASN A 187 15.53 10.71 -10.28
C ASN A 187 16.73 11.36 -10.95
#